data_AF-A0A2V9A769-F1
#
_entry.id   AF-A0A2V9A769-F1
#
_cell.length_a   1.000
_cell.length_b   1.000
_cell.length_c   1.000
_cell.angle_alpha   90.00
_cell.angle_beta   90.00
_cell.angle_gamma   90.00
#
_symmetry.space_group_name_H-M   'P 1'
#
loop_
_entity.id
_entity.type
_entity.pdbx_description
1 polymer ?
#
loop_
_entity_poly.entity_id
_entity_poly.type
_entity_poly.pdbx_seq_one_letter_code
_entity_poly.pdbx_strand_id
1 'polypeptide(L)'
;MYLDTKGFVTVGVGEMLANAPKAQTLAFVDRAGQPSTQDAILAEFNRVSQLFPAKTAGFYRSTTSPVLPHTAIDTLLMNHLNFFDRQLAGRFPVYADFPDSAKLGLLDMIYNLGAAKLFGTFSHFMSCVDNQDWLGAAANCHRVGPSQARNDWTKQQFITAAATPASGPATSASTAATT
;
A
#
# COMPACT_ATOMS: atom_id res chain seq x y z
N MET A 1 5.46 15.80 -8.16
CA MET A 1 5.74 15.32 -6.78
C MET A 1 4.87 16.12 -5.82
N TYR A 2 4.67 15.69 -4.58
CA TYR A 2 3.94 16.42 -3.54
C TYR A 2 4.56 16.19 -2.16
N LEU A 3 4.29 17.06 -1.20
CA LEU A 3 4.60 16.78 0.21
C LEU A 3 3.43 16.06 0.89
N ASP A 4 3.72 14.94 1.53
CA ASP A 4 2.75 14.19 2.32
C ASP A 4 2.40 14.93 3.64
N THR A 5 1.59 14.30 4.49
CA THR A 5 1.18 14.88 5.77
C THR A 5 2.33 14.98 6.79
N LYS A 6 3.46 14.32 6.53
CA LYS A 6 4.68 14.38 7.34
C LYS A 6 5.74 15.30 6.76
N GLY A 7 5.49 15.90 5.59
CA GLY A 7 6.42 16.78 4.91
C GLY A 7 7.47 16.06 4.07
N PHE A 8 7.26 14.79 3.71
CA PHE A 8 8.16 14.07 2.81
C PHE A 8 7.74 14.22 1.36
N VAL A 9 8.72 14.43 0.48
CA VAL A 9 8.51 14.45 -0.97
C VAL A 9 8.04 13.07 -1.40
N THR A 10 6.92 13.02 -2.10
CA THR A 10 6.17 11.82 -2.44
C THR A 10 5.66 11.89 -3.88
N VAL A 11 5.43 10.75 -4.51
CA VAL A 11 4.81 10.64 -5.85
C VAL A 11 3.82 9.48 -5.90
N GLY A 12 2.85 9.55 -6.82
CA GLY A 12 1.86 8.49 -7.02
C GLY A 12 1.11 8.12 -5.74
N VAL A 13 1.00 6.81 -5.51
CA VAL A 13 0.29 6.23 -4.37
C VAL A 13 1.21 6.14 -3.15
N GLY A 14 1.71 7.26 -2.65
CA GLY A 14 2.49 7.28 -1.41
C GLY A 14 3.93 6.78 -1.54
N GLU A 15 4.53 6.78 -2.75
CA GLU A 15 5.96 6.47 -2.92
C GLU A 15 6.79 7.64 -2.38
N MET A 16 7.38 7.45 -1.20
CA MET A 16 8.27 8.43 -0.58
C MET A 16 9.60 8.48 -1.36
N LEU A 17 9.99 9.70 -1.75
CA LEU A 17 11.26 10.01 -2.38
C LEU A 17 12.19 10.59 -1.30
N ALA A 18 13.00 9.74 -0.68
CA ALA A 18 13.86 10.12 0.43
C ALA A 18 14.87 11.23 0.07
N ASN A 19 15.25 11.35 -1.20
CA ASN A 19 16.16 12.34 -1.73
C ASN A 19 15.99 12.48 -3.26
N ALA A 20 16.60 13.50 -3.84
CA ALA A 20 16.56 13.72 -5.28
C ALA A 20 17.14 12.56 -6.11
N PRO A 21 18.27 11.92 -5.73
CA PRO A 21 18.76 10.73 -6.44
C PRO A 21 17.73 9.61 -6.57
N LYS A 22 16.94 9.33 -5.53
CA LYS A 22 15.83 8.36 -5.60
C LYS A 22 14.73 8.81 -6.58
N ALA A 23 14.43 10.10 -6.65
CA ALA A 23 13.48 10.62 -7.64
C ALA A 23 14.00 10.43 -9.07
N GLN A 24 15.29 10.65 -9.27
CA GLN A 24 16.01 10.56 -10.54
C GLN A 24 16.09 9.14 -11.13
N THR A 25 15.82 8.10 -10.32
CA THR A 25 15.71 6.71 -10.82
C THR A 25 14.36 6.41 -11.47
N LEU A 26 13.38 7.31 -11.37
CA LEU A 26 12.03 7.07 -11.89
C LEU A 26 11.87 7.66 -13.28
N ALA A 27 11.04 7.01 -14.11
CA ALA A 27 10.78 7.39 -15.49
C ALA A 27 9.78 8.57 -15.59
N PHE A 28 10.14 9.73 -15.02
CA PHE A 28 9.37 10.95 -15.21
C PHE A 28 9.38 11.40 -16.67
N VAL A 29 8.26 11.95 -17.12
CA VAL A 29 8.08 12.55 -18.44
C VAL A 29 7.69 14.02 -18.33
N ASP A 30 8.06 14.79 -19.34
CA ASP A 30 7.60 16.17 -19.47
C ASP A 30 6.16 16.24 -20.02
N ARG A 31 5.68 17.45 -20.32
CA ARG A 31 4.34 17.66 -20.88
C ARG A 31 4.15 17.11 -22.28
N ALA A 32 5.22 16.97 -23.05
CA ALA A 32 5.20 16.37 -24.38
C ALA A 32 5.31 14.82 -24.31
N GLY A 33 5.39 14.25 -23.11
CA GLY A 33 5.56 12.82 -22.90
C GLY A 33 6.99 12.33 -23.14
N GLN A 34 7.95 13.24 -23.28
CA GLN A 34 9.36 12.88 -23.45
C GLN A 34 10.01 12.63 -22.09
N PRO A 35 11.04 11.75 -22.01
CA PRO A 35 11.77 11.55 -20.76
C PRO A 35 12.26 12.88 -20.17
N SER A 36 11.92 13.14 -18.91
CA SER A 36 12.40 14.34 -18.20
C SER A 36 13.90 14.23 -17.93
N THR A 37 14.59 15.36 -18.04
CA THR A 37 16.01 15.42 -17.70
C THR A 37 16.24 15.25 -16.20
N GLN A 38 17.43 14.78 -15.84
CA GLN A 38 17.81 14.63 -14.44
C GLN A 38 17.79 15.97 -13.68
N ASP A 39 18.17 17.07 -14.35
CA ASP A 39 18.12 18.42 -13.79
C ASP A 39 16.68 18.90 -13.56
N ALA A 40 15.75 18.58 -14.46
CA ALA A 40 14.34 18.93 -14.28
C ALA A 40 13.73 18.18 -13.08
N ILE A 41 14.08 16.90 -12.90
CA ILE A 41 13.63 16.09 -11.75
C ILE A 41 14.22 16.64 -10.45
N LEU A 42 15.51 16.99 -10.43
CA LEU A 42 16.18 17.60 -9.28
C LEU A 42 15.56 18.95 -8.91
N ALA A 43 15.35 19.82 -9.91
CA ALA A 43 14.75 21.13 -9.70
C ALA A 43 13.32 21.01 -9.13
N GLU A 44 12.53 20.06 -9.64
CA GLU A 44 11.19 19.80 -9.12
C GLU A 44 11.22 19.26 -7.69
N PHE A 45 12.13 18.32 -7.39
CA PHE A 45 12.30 17.79 -6.04
C PHE A 45 12.63 18.92 -5.04
N ASN A 46 13.61 19.77 -5.38
CA ASN A 46 14.04 20.90 -4.54
C ASN A 46 12.94 21.95 -4.39
N ARG A 47 12.17 22.22 -5.44
CA ARG A 47 11.05 23.15 -5.38
C ARG A 47 9.94 22.61 -4.46
N VAL A 48 9.57 21.34 -4.62
CA VAL A 48 8.49 20.73 -3.81
C VAL A 48 8.90 20.59 -2.34
N SER A 49 10.17 20.29 -2.05
CA SER A 49 10.66 20.15 -0.67
C SER A 49 10.59 21.43 0.16
N GLN A 50 10.44 22.59 -0.48
CA GLN A 50 10.34 23.91 0.16
C GLN A 50 8.89 24.41 0.33
N LEU A 51 7.89 23.66 -0.13
CA LEU A 51 6.49 24.07 -0.05
C LEU A 51 5.84 23.69 1.28
N PHE A 52 4.62 24.20 1.51
CA PHE A 52 3.82 23.79 2.66
C PHE A 52 3.30 22.35 2.48
N PRO A 53 3.41 21.49 3.50
CA PRO A 53 2.95 20.11 3.44
C PRO A 53 1.42 19.99 3.51
N ALA A 54 0.93 18.75 3.36
CA ALA A 54 -0.49 18.39 3.52
C ALA A 54 -1.46 19.18 2.62
N LYS A 55 -1.02 19.61 1.44
CA LYS A 55 -1.88 20.15 0.39
C LYS A 55 -2.29 19.07 -0.62
N THR A 56 -3.26 19.38 -1.47
CA THR A 56 -3.66 18.48 -2.56
C THR A 56 -2.54 18.36 -3.59
N ALA A 57 -2.47 17.23 -4.32
CA ALA A 57 -1.42 17.02 -5.34
C ALA A 57 -1.39 18.15 -6.39
N GLY A 58 -2.55 18.71 -6.74
CA GLY A 58 -2.66 19.84 -7.68
C GLY A 58 -1.97 21.12 -7.21
N PHE A 59 -1.93 21.39 -5.90
CA PHE A 59 -1.23 22.55 -5.33
C PHE A 59 0.26 22.55 -5.66
N TYR A 60 0.89 21.37 -5.68
CA TYR A 60 2.32 21.25 -5.93
C TYR A 60 2.66 21.32 -7.41
N ARG A 61 1.69 21.21 -8.33
CA ARG A 61 1.96 21.07 -9.77
C ARG A 61 2.22 22.44 -10.42
N SER A 62 3.31 22.55 -11.16
CA SER A 62 3.62 23.71 -12.02
C SER A 62 3.38 23.37 -13.49
N THR A 63 3.53 24.39 -14.36
CA THR A 63 3.47 24.18 -15.80
C THR A 63 4.66 23.45 -16.40
N THR A 64 5.73 23.26 -15.63
CA THR A 64 6.95 22.59 -16.06
C THR A 64 7.23 21.33 -15.24
N SER A 65 6.37 20.98 -14.28
CA SER A 65 6.54 19.79 -13.44
C SER A 65 6.65 18.52 -14.28
N PRO A 66 7.74 17.74 -14.09
CA PRO A 66 7.80 16.35 -14.52
C PRO A 66 6.65 15.54 -13.93
N VAL A 67 6.07 14.65 -14.74
CA VAL A 67 4.95 13.79 -14.38
C VAL A 67 5.41 12.34 -14.43
N LEU A 68 5.10 11.56 -13.40
CA LEU A 68 5.32 10.12 -13.47
C LEU A 68 4.11 9.48 -14.20
N PRO A 69 4.31 8.75 -15.31
CA PRO A 69 3.20 8.09 -16.01
C PRO A 69 2.42 7.15 -15.09
N HIS A 70 1.12 6.98 -15.35
CA HIS A 70 0.27 6.09 -14.54
C HIS A 70 0.82 4.65 -14.52
N THR A 71 1.30 4.13 -15.66
CA THR A 71 1.91 2.80 -15.74
C THR A 71 3.14 2.65 -14.82
N ALA A 72 3.96 3.69 -14.69
CA ALA A 72 5.09 3.69 -13.77
C ALA A 72 4.62 3.78 -12.30
N ILE A 73 3.56 4.54 -12.02
CA ILE A 73 2.94 4.58 -10.68
C ILE A 73 2.39 3.20 -10.30
N ASP A 74 1.66 2.55 -11.20
CA ASP A 74 1.09 1.21 -10.99
C ASP A 74 2.20 0.18 -10.76
N THR A 75 3.30 0.28 -11.51
CA THR A 75 4.46 -0.60 -11.33
C THR A 75 5.08 -0.45 -9.94
N LEU A 76 5.24 0.80 -9.46
CA LEU A 76 5.75 1.06 -8.11
C LEU A 76 4.81 0.50 -7.04
N LEU A 77 3.49 0.73 -7.20
CA LEU A 77 2.50 0.22 -6.27
C LEU A 77 2.53 -1.32 -6.21
N MET A 78 2.51 -1.99 -7.38
CA MET A 78 2.54 -3.45 -7.44
C MET A 78 3.83 -4.04 -6.84
N ASN A 79 4.97 -3.37 -7.03
CA ASN A 79 6.22 -3.79 -6.40
C ASN A 79 6.13 -3.74 -4.86
N HIS A 80 5.54 -2.69 -4.30
CA HIS A 80 5.30 -2.60 -2.86
C HIS A 80 4.31 -3.65 -2.37
N LEU A 81 3.18 -3.82 -3.05
CA LEU A 81 2.19 -4.82 -2.68
C LEU A 81 2.79 -6.23 -2.70
N ASN A 82 3.53 -6.60 -3.74
CA ASN A 82 4.21 -7.90 -3.83
C ASN A 82 5.31 -8.08 -2.77
N PHE A 83 6.00 -6.99 -2.39
CA PHE A 83 6.99 -7.03 -1.32
C PHE A 83 6.34 -7.24 0.05
N PHE A 84 5.24 -6.54 0.33
CA PHE A 84 4.52 -6.67 1.58
C PHE A 84 3.73 -7.97 1.69
N ASP A 85 3.12 -8.43 0.60
CA ASP A 85 2.43 -9.71 0.55
C ASP A 85 3.37 -10.87 0.93
N ARG A 86 4.59 -10.88 0.39
CA ARG A 86 5.62 -11.86 0.78
C ARG A 86 6.01 -11.78 2.25
N GLN A 87 6.05 -10.59 2.84
CA GLN A 87 6.34 -10.45 4.27
C GLN A 87 5.18 -10.95 5.14
N LEU A 88 3.93 -10.71 4.73
CA LEU A 88 2.75 -11.25 5.40
C LEU A 88 2.73 -12.79 5.30
N ALA A 89 2.98 -13.34 4.12
CA ALA A 89 3.11 -14.79 3.91
C ALA A 89 4.23 -15.40 4.77
N GLY A 90 5.36 -14.70 4.91
CA GLY A 90 6.44 -15.12 5.80
C GLY A 90 6.10 -15.03 7.29
N ARG A 91 5.23 -14.09 7.70
CA ARG A 91 4.81 -13.91 9.11
C ARG A 91 3.70 -14.88 9.53
N PHE A 92 2.81 -15.25 8.61
CA PHE A 92 1.64 -16.08 8.91
C PHE A 92 1.69 -17.36 8.05
N PRO A 93 2.00 -18.54 8.63
CA PRO A 93 2.13 -19.79 7.88
C PRO A 93 0.89 -20.19 7.06
N VAL A 94 -0.30 -19.80 7.52
CA VAL A 94 -1.60 -20.07 6.88
C VAL A 94 -2.14 -18.87 6.08
N TYR A 95 -1.30 -17.88 5.77
CA TYR A 95 -1.72 -16.67 5.05
C TYR A 95 -2.42 -16.96 3.73
N ALA A 96 -1.98 -18.01 3.01
CA ALA A 96 -2.58 -18.42 1.75
C ALA A 96 -4.08 -18.75 1.89
N ASP A 97 -4.49 -19.27 3.04
CA ASP A 97 -5.86 -19.70 3.33
C ASP A 97 -6.72 -18.59 3.95
N PHE A 98 -6.14 -17.43 4.27
CA PHE A 98 -6.90 -16.30 4.79
C PHE A 98 -7.94 -15.83 3.76
N PRO A 99 -9.12 -15.38 4.21
CA PRO A 99 -10.10 -14.74 3.34
C PRO A 99 -9.46 -13.56 2.58
N ASP A 100 -9.85 -13.36 1.32
CA ASP A 100 -9.28 -12.29 0.48
C ASP A 100 -9.47 -10.90 1.10
N SER A 101 -10.59 -10.66 1.77
CA SER A 101 -10.81 -9.40 2.51
C SER A 101 -9.82 -9.26 3.67
N ALA A 102 -9.51 -10.32 4.43
CA ALA A 102 -8.48 -10.24 5.48
C ALA A 102 -7.10 -9.92 4.89
N LYS A 103 -6.74 -10.53 3.75
CA LYS A 103 -5.48 -10.22 3.02
C LYS A 103 -5.44 -8.76 2.59
N LEU A 104 -6.53 -8.21 2.04
CA LEU A 104 -6.63 -6.79 1.67
C LEU A 104 -6.49 -5.87 2.89
N GLY A 105 -7.14 -6.19 4.00
CA GLY A 105 -6.99 -5.45 5.25
C GLY A 105 -5.55 -5.46 5.77
N LEU A 106 -4.88 -6.63 5.74
CA LEU A 106 -3.49 -6.79 6.14
C LEU A 106 -2.53 -6.01 5.23
N LEU A 107 -2.74 -6.06 3.91
CA LEU A 107 -1.96 -5.31 2.93
C LEU A 107 -2.08 -3.80 3.16
N ASP A 108 -3.28 -3.29 3.45
CA ASP A 108 -3.46 -1.87 3.77
C ASP A 108 -2.77 -1.47 5.08
N MET A 109 -2.87 -2.32 6.11
CA MET A 109 -2.18 -2.13 7.39
C MET A 109 -0.66 -2.05 7.20
N ILE A 110 -0.06 -3.04 6.53
CA ILE A 110 1.39 -3.12 6.36
C ILE A 110 1.91 -2.05 5.38
N TYR A 111 1.12 -1.64 4.38
CA TYR A 111 1.49 -0.55 3.49
C TYR A 111 1.60 0.79 4.23
N ASN A 112 0.67 1.06 5.16
CA ASN A 112 0.69 2.29 5.93
C ASN A 112 1.76 2.31 7.04
N LEU A 113 2.00 1.17 7.68
CA LEU A 113 2.83 1.08 8.88
C LEU A 113 4.26 0.60 8.58
N GLY A 114 4.45 -0.14 7.49
CA GLY A 114 5.60 -1.01 7.30
C GLY A 114 5.56 -2.22 8.23
N ALA A 115 6.32 -3.27 7.86
CA ALA A 115 6.39 -4.52 8.63
C ALA A 115 6.85 -4.33 10.06
N ALA A 116 7.91 -3.53 10.27
CA ALA A 116 8.48 -3.31 11.60
C ALA A 116 7.45 -2.76 12.61
N LYS A 117 6.68 -1.74 12.21
CA LYS A 117 5.67 -1.14 13.09
C LYS A 117 4.42 -2.01 13.22
N LEU A 118 3.96 -2.64 12.13
CA LEU A 118 2.82 -3.56 12.18
C LEU A 118 3.12 -4.72 13.14
N PHE A 119 4.24 -5.42 12.94
CA PHE A 119 4.57 -6.61 13.72
C PHE A 119 5.04 -6.28 15.13
N GLY A 120 5.69 -5.12 15.34
CA GLY A 120 6.25 -4.74 16.63
C GLY A 120 5.31 -3.96 17.55
N THR A 121 4.33 -3.22 17.02
CA THR A 121 3.52 -2.29 17.82
C THR A 121 2.04 -2.66 17.89
N PHE A 122 1.50 -3.36 16.89
CA PHE A 122 0.08 -3.74 16.85
C PHE A 122 -0.17 -5.13 17.45
N SER A 123 0.37 -5.39 18.64
CA SER A 123 0.40 -6.74 19.24
C SER A 123 -0.98 -7.39 19.40
N HIS A 124 -2.01 -6.65 19.85
CA HIS A 124 -3.37 -7.18 19.96
C HIS A 124 -3.97 -7.55 18.61
N PHE A 125 -3.83 -6.66 17.62
CA PHE A 125 -4.27 -6.94 16.25
C PHE A 125 -3.55 -8.17 15.67
N MET A 126 -2.23 -8.27 15.85
CA MET A 126 -1.44 -9.40 15.38
C MET A 126 -1.87 -10.71 16.06
N SER A 127 -2.15 -10.69 17.36
CA SER A 127 -2.68 -11.84 18.08
C SER A 127 -4.06 -12.28 17.55
N CYS A 128 -4.94 -11.34 17.23
CA CYS A 128 -6.22 -11.66 16.59
C CYS A 128 -6.01 -12.32 15.21
N VAL A 129 -5.10 -11.79 14.38
CA VAL A 129 -4.79 -12.37 13.06
C VAL A 129 -4.18 -13.76 13.17
N ASP A 130 -3.26 -13.98 14.12
CA ASP A 130 -2.67 -15.31 14.39
C ASP A 130 -3.75 -16.34 14.75
N ASN A 131 -4.78 -15.91 15.49
CA ASN A 131 -5.92 -16.74 15.87
C ASN A 131 -7.06 -16.74 14.83
N GLN A 132 -6.89 -16.05 13.69
CA GLN A 132 -7.94 -15.82 12.69
C GLN A 132 -9.23 -15.24 13.27
N ASP A 133 -9.12 -14.50 14.38
CA ASP A 133 -10.20 -13.73 15.01
C ASP A 133 -10.37 -12.41 14.24
N TRP A 134 -11.13 -12.48 13.15
CA TRP A 134 -11.31 -11.33 12.26
C TRP A 134 -12.12 -10.19 12.90
N LEU A 135 -13.04 -10.49 13.83
CA LEU A 135 -13.76 -9.44 14.56
C LEU A 135 -12.84 -8.72 15.56
N GLY A 136 -11.99 -9.46 16.26
CA GLY A 136 -10.93 -8.88 17.09
C GLY A 136 -9.93 -8.07 16.27
N ALA A 137 -9.54 -8.55 15.09
CA ALA A 137 -8.69 -7.79 14.16
C ALA A 137 -9.37 -6.48 13.73
N ALA A 138 -10.66 -6.51 13.39
CA ALA A 138 -11.44 -5.32 13.05
C ALA A 138 -11.51 -4.29 14.20
N ALA A 139 -11.58 -4.76 15.44
CA ALA A 139 -11.59 -3.88 16.62
C ALA A 139 -10.22 -3.24 16.89
N ASN A 140 -9.13 -3.89 16.49
CA ASN A 140 -7.76 -3.49 16.82
C ASN A 140 -6.95 -2.94 15.64
N CYS A 141 -7.53 -2.80 14.44
CA CYS A 141 -6.81 -2.34 13.25
C CYS A 141 -6.68 -0.81 13.13
N HIS A 142 -7.24 -0.02 14.05
CA HIS A 142 -7.25 1.44 13.92
C HIS A 142 -5.84 2.05 13.96
N ARG A 143 -5.53 2.94 13.00
CA ARG A 143 -4.22 3.60 12.88
C ARG A 143 -4.33 5.11 13.06
N VAL A 144 -3.35 5.70 13.75
CA VAL A 144 -3.15 7.15 13.75
C VAL A 144 -2.37 7.54 12.48
N GLY A 145 -2.86 8.55 11.75
CA GLY A 145 -2.21 9.07 10.54
C GLY A 145 -3.07 9.02 9.27
N PRO A 146 -3.61 7.86 8.84
CA PRO A 146 -4.55 7.82 7.73
C PRO A 146 -5.90 8.46 8.09
N SER A 147 -6.71 8.76 7.09
CA SER A 147 -8.06 9.30 7.30
C SER A 147 -8.97 8.28 8.01
N GLN A 148 -9.98 8.79 8.71
CA GLN A 148 -10.99 7.93 9.34
C GLN A 148 -11.66 7.01 8.31
N ALA A 149 -12.01 7.53 7.14
CA ALA A 149 -12.59 6.74 6.05
C ALA A 149 -11.70 5.57 5.62
N ARG A 150 -10.36 5.73 5.62
CA ARG A 150 -9.44 4.62 5.35
C ARG A 150 -9.43 3.61 6.50
N ASN A 151 -9.41 4.07 7.75
CA ASN A 151 -9.53 3.18 8.91
C ASN A 151 -10.84 2.37 8.87
N ASP A 152 -11.96 3.01 8.54
CA ASP A 152 -13.28 2.37 8.43
C ASP A 152 -13.29 1.34 7.29
N TRP A 153 -12.71 1.67 6.14
CA TRP A 153 -12.57 0.73 5.04
C TRP A 153 -11.74 -0.50 5.42
N THR A 154 -10.60 -0.32 6.11
CA THR A 154 -9.76 -1.44 6.59
C THR A 154 -10.52 -2.31 7.57
N LYS A 155 -11.22 -1.68 8.53
CA LYS A 155 -12.06 -2.38 9.51
C LYS A 155 -13.12 -3.23 8.82
N GLN A 156 -13.77 -2.68 7.79
CA GLN A 156 -14.77 -3.40 7.03
C GLN A 156 -14.20 -4.65 6.35
N GLN A 157 -12.94 -4.65 5.92
CA GLN A 157 -12.34 -5.85 5.32
C GLN A 157 -12.28 -7.03 6.30
N PHE A 158 -11.92 -6.76 7.55
CA PHE A 158 -11.90 -7.78 8.59
C PHE A 158 -13.31 -8.21 9.03
N ILE A 159 -14.28 -7.28 9.07
CA ILE A 159 -15.70 -7.64 9.29
C ILE A 159 -16.20 -8.57 8.19
N THR A 160 -15.91 -8.26 6.93
CA THR A 160 -16.27 -9.13 5.80
C THR A 160 -15.59 -10.49 5.90
N ALA A 161 -14.32 -10.55 6.33
CA ALA A 161 -13.60 -11.81 6.52
C ALA A 161 -14.27 -12.70 7.58
N ALA A 162 -14.81 -12.11 8.65
CA ALA A 162 -15.55 -12.84 9.69
C ALA A 162 -16.85 -13.48 9.17
N ALA A 163 -17.44 -12.92 8.10
CA ALA A 163 -18.68 -13.41 7.50
C ALA A 163 -18.45 -14.46 6.40
N THR A 164 -17.21 -14.63 5.93
CA THR A 164 -16.87 -15.63 4.91
C THR A 164 -16.68 -16.99 5.57
N PRO A 165 -17.47 -18.02 5.20
CA PRO A 165 -17.20 -19.37 5.68
C PRO A 165 -15.81 -19.81 5.22
N ALA A 166 -15.05 -20.46 6.12
CA ALA A 166 -13.76 -21.03 5.77
C ALA A 166 -13.91 -21.88 4.51
N SER A 167 -13.09 -21.59 3.49
CA SER A 167 -13.06 -22.37 2.27
C SER A 167 -12.78 -23.82 2.63
N GLY A 168 -13.83 -24.66 2.66
CA GLY A 168 -13.67 -26.10 2.81
C GLY A 168 -12.79 -26.65 1.69
N PRO A 169 -12.12 -27.79 1.91
CA PRO A 169 -11.25 -28.36 0.88
C PRO A 169 -12.05 -28.55 -0.40
N ALA A 170 -11.55 -28.00 -1.50
CA ALA A 170 -12.12 -28.19 -2.84
C ALA A 170 -12.30 -29.70 -3.07
N THR A 171 -13.55 -30.15 -3.07
CA THR A 171 -13.85 -31.57 -3.23
C THR A 171 -13.58 -31.91 -4.69
N SER A 172 -12.45 -32.57 -4.95
CA SER A 172 -12.12 -33.13 -6.24
C SER A 172 -13.16 -34.21 -6.55
N ALA A 173 -14.09 -33.90 -7.46
CA ALA A 173 -14.99 -34.90 -8.02
C ALA A 173 -14.16 -35.90 -8.84
N SER A 174 -13.98 -37.11 -8.28
CA SER A 174 -13.46 -38.28 -8.98
C SER A 174 -14.59 -38.87 -9.82
N THR A 175 -14.52 -38.71 -11.14
CA THR A 175 -15.38 -39.45 -12.06
C THR A 175 -14.65 -40.73 -12.44
N ALA A 176 -14.96 -41.82 -11.71
CA ALA A 176 -14.63 -43.17 -12.15
C ALA A 176 -15.60 -43.55 -13.29
N ALA A 177 -15.07 -43.67 -14.51
CA ALA A 177 -15.79 -44.27 -15.64
C ALA A 177 -15.40 -45.75 -15.73
N THR A 178 -16.37 -46.62 -15.49
CA THR A 178 -16.32 -48.06 -15.76
C THR A 178 -16.68 -48.32 -17.21
N THR A 179 -15.79 -48.97 -17.95
CA THR A 179 -16.11 -49.95 -19.03
C THR A 179 -14.92 -50.87 -19.20
#